data_AF-A0A8H4UZH8-F1
#
_entry.id   AF-A0A8H4UZH8-F1
#
_cell.length_a   1.000
_cell.length_b   1.000
_cell.length_c   1.000
_cell.angle_alpha   90.00
_cell.angle_beta   90.00
_cell.angle_gamma   90.00
#
_symmetry.space_group_name_H-M   'P 1'
#
loop_
_entity.id
_entity.type
_entity.pdbx_description
1 polymer ?
#
loop_
_entity_poly.entity_id
_entity_poly.type
_entity_poly.pdbx_seq_one_letter_code
_entity_poly.pdbx_strand_id
1 'polypeptide(L)'
;VTPPPAKLLQMVRTQFVTSVYKALSGLVENAERPVKMGDEEDWALKPTVPVRSIDAASSIITTDNVDARNRNIRMLLTLSNLKALQTDFVPQLVSNFETAFSVKLTDEANTIRDVLGQIDDRLFQSYTNPTSATLHSVIQEGITAADWVPTTSRPEQVKPYVYTTMLTLVLVHTEITTTIPVQPGTSLPSTSSSSAQANPLLTSVLTYLVTKISTSLLTAFQSRPKYTLPALMQATLDTEFIAQTMAQYVTEEASSIQSQIYLELDRRTNNEARTKLQAELGEMRGILKRLREHTKGEFACFRKVRSGVKGTTHT
;
A
#
# COMPACT_ATOMS: atom_id res chain seq x y z
N VAL A 1 -1.96 25.06 46.48
CA VAL A 1 -1.35 25.52 45.21
C VAL A 1 -2.42 26.29 44.45
N THR A 2 -2.24 27.60 44.23
CA THR A 2 -3.20 28.42 43.48
C THR A 2 -3.21 28.00 42.01
N PRO A 3 -4.38 27.88 41.36
CA PRO A 3 -4.44 27.54 39.95
C PRO A 3 -3.70 28.61 39.12
N PRO A 4 -2.93 28.22 38.10
CA PRO A 4 -2.21 29.15 37.25
C PRO A 4 -3.18 30.14 36.56
N PRO A 5 -2.76 31.39 36.28
CA PRO A 5 -3.62 32.37 35.64
C PRO A 5 -4.17 31.86 34.30
N ALA A 6 -5.47 32.08 34.04
CA ALA A 6 -6.13 31.61 32.82
C ALA A 6 -5.42 32.06 31.52
N LYS A 7 -4.84 33.26 31.53
CA LYS A 7 -4.03 33.80 30.43
C LYS A 7 -2.77 32.96 30.15
N LEU A 8 -2.12 32.46 31.21
CA LEU A 8 -0.94 31.59 31.09
C LEU A 8 -1.34 30.22 30.53
N LEU A 9 -2.43 29.64 31.04
CA LEU A 9 -2.97 28.37 30.54
C LEU A 9 -3.35 28.44 29.06
N GLN A 10 -4.01 29.52 28.64
CA GLN A 10 -4.36 29.73 27.23
C GLN A 10 -3.11 29.88 26.36
N MET A 11 -2.09 30.61 26.84
CA MET A 11 -0.82 30.76 26.12
C MET A 11 -0.10 29.41 25.95
N VAL A 12 -0.01 28.61 27.01
CA VAL A 12 0.63 27.28 26.96
C VAL A 12 -0.15 26.33 26.04
N ARG A 13 -1.47 26.37 26.06
CA ARG A 13 -2.36 25.61 25.14
C ARG A 13 -2.08 25.97 23.68
N THR A 14 -2.03 27.26 23.34
CA THR A 14 -1.70 27.71 21.98
C THR A 14 -0.29 27.28 21.56
N GLN A 15 0.70 27.37 22.46
CA GLN A 15 2.07 26.97 22.17
C GLN A 15 2.21 25.47 21.94
N PHE A 16 1.50 24.65 22.72
CA PHE A 16 1.45 23.20 22.52
C PHE A 16 0.97 22.84 21.11
N VAL A 17 -0.21 23.35 20.71
CA VAL A 17 -0.78 23.08 19.38
C VAL A 17 0.13 23.58 18.27
N THR A 18 0.66 24.79 18.41
CA THR A 18 1.55 25.38 17.39
C THR A 18 2.83 24.57 17.24
N SER A 19 3.40 24.08 18.33
CA SER A 19 4.63 23.27 18.30
C SER A 19 4.39 21.91 17.66
N VAL A 20 3.27 21.24 18.00
CA VAL A 20 2.86 19.99 17.35
C VAL A 20 2.65 20.22 15.85
N TYR A 21 1.92 21.26 15.46
CA TYR A 21 1.68 21.58 14.05
C TYR A 21 2.98 21.85 13.27
N LYS A 22 3.92 22.60 13.85
CA LYS A 22 5.23 22.86 13.23
C LYS A 22 6.04 21.57 13.06
N ALA A 23 6.05 20.69 14.07
CA ALA A 23 6.74 19.41 13.98
C ALA A 23 6.15 18.53 12.87
N LEU A 24 4.82 18.45 12.78
CA LEU A 24 4.13 17.70 11.74
C LEU A 24 4.37 18.28 10.34
N SER A 25 4.32 19.60 10.20
CA SER A 25 4.60 20.28 8.93
C SER A 25 6.04 20.03 8.47
N GLY A 26 7.00 20.11 9.40
CA GLY A 26 8.41 19.82 9.10
C GLY A 26 8.65 18.36 8.69
N LEU A 27 7.92 17.42 9.28
CA LEU A 27 7.98 16.00 8.94
C LEU A 27 7.48 15.73 7.50
N VAL A 28 6.42 16.42 7.06
CA VAL A 28 5.96 16.38 5.65
C VAL A 28 6.97 17.01 4.71
N GLU A 29 7.47 18.19 5.09
CA GLU A 29 8.45 18.92 4.29
C GLU A 29 9.71 18.08 4.05
N ASN A 30 10.18 17.37 5.08
CA ASN A 30 11.31 16.45 4.98
C ASN A 30 11.03 15.24 4.07
N ALA A 31 9.79 14.73 4.07
CA ALA A 31 9.39 13.63 3.21
C ALA A 31 9.29 14.06 1.73
N GLU A 32 8.74 15.24 1.46
CA GLU A 32 8.45 15.70 0.11
C GLU A 32 9.63 16.41 -0.58
N ARG A 33 10.43 17.18 0.17
CA ARG A 33 11.52 17.96 -0.42
C ARG A 33 12.75 17.08 -0.70
N PRO A 34 13.42 17.29 -1.84
CA PRO A 34 14.71 16.66 -2.09
C PRO A 34 15.75 17.22 -1.10
N VAL A 35 16.55 16.34 -0.51
CA VAL A 35 17.73 16.73 0.27
C VAL A 35 18.65 17.50 -0.68
N LYS A 36 18.80 18.82 -0.47
CA LYS A 36 19.76 19.63 -1.22
C LYS A 36 21.16 19.30 -0.70
N MET A 37 22.07 18.95 -1.60
CA MET A 37 23.48 18.62 -1.30
C MET A 37 24.29 19.70 -0.55
N GLY A 38 23.72 20.88 -0.26
CA GLY A 38 24.41 21.99 0.40
C GLY A 38 24.13 22.16 1.90
N ASP A 39 23.14 21.46 2.47
CA ASP A 39 22.71 21.66 3.86
C ASP A 39 23.22 20.56 4.82
N GLU A 40 23.99 19.58 4.34
CA GLU A 40 24.54 18.48 5.16
C GLU A 40 25.64 18.95 6.15
N GLU A 41 26.21 20.15 6.00
CA GLU A 41 27.33 20.60 6.85
C GLU A 41 26.93 21.11 8.24
N ASP A 42 25.68 21.50 8.50
CA ASP A 42 25.32 22.24 9.72
C ASP A 42 24.57 21.41 10.79
N TRP A 43 24.05 20.22 10.45
CA TRP A 43 23.27 19.38 11.38
C TRP A 43 23.73 17.92 11.47
N ALA A 44 24.81 17.54 10.79
CA ALA A 44 25.44 16.26 11.04
C ALA A 44 26.10 16.29 12.43
N LEU A 45 25.42 15.72 13.44
CA LEU A 45 26.01 15.41 14.73
C LEU A 45 27.29 14.59 14.50
N LYS A 46 28.44 15.27 14.54
CA LYS A 46 29.75 14.63 14.57
C LYS A 46 29.72 13.67 15.76
N PRO A 47 29.99 12.37 15.59
CA PRO A 47 29.96 11.43 16.69
C PRO A 47 31.16 11.71 17.61
N THR A 48 30.97 12.57 18.60
CA THR A 48 31.98 12.89 19.60
C THR A 48 31.80 12.06 20.86
N VAL A 49 31.81 10.72 20.76
CA VAL A 49 32.23 9.85 21.87
C VAL A 49 32.61 8.47 21.32
N PRO A 50 33.83 7.93 21.57
CA PRO A 50 34.08 6.51 21.40
C PRO A 50 33.47 5.78 22.60
N VAL A 51 32.23 5.29 22.46
CA VAL A 51 31.65 4.39 23.45
C VAL A 51 32.32 3.03 23.30
N ARG A 52 33.15 2.71 24.31
CA ARG A 52 33.77 1.39 24.46
C ARG A 52 32.68 0.33 24.61
N SER A 53 32.85 -0.73 23.81
CA SER A 53 32.33 -2.10 23.95
C SER A 53 31.56 -2.39 25.24
N ILE A 54 30.26 -2.67 25.10
CA ILE A 54 29.51 -3.79 25.72
C ILE A 54 28.22 -3.98 24.87
N ASP A 55 28.08 -5.17 24.26
CA ASP A 55 26.87 -5.83 23.76
C ASP A 55 25.88 -5.09 22.85
N ALA A 56 26.35 -4.66 21.67
CA ALA A 56 25.52 -4.08 20.60
C ALA A 56 25.22 -5.03 19.42
N ALA A 57 25.05 -6.34 19.68
CA ALA A 57 24.82 -7.33 18.63
C ALA A 57 23.36 -7.43 18.13
N SER A 58 22.41 -6.68 18.72
CA SER A 58 20.97 -6.86 18.42
C SER A 58 20.23 -5.62 17.89
N SER A 59 20.89 -4.47 17.72
CA SER A 59 20.22 -3.25 17.25
C SER A 59 20.92 -2.53 16.09
N ILE A 60 22.07 -3.00 15.63
CA ILE A 60 22.89 -2.32 14.61
C ILE A 60 22.66 -2.86 13.18
N ILE A 61 21.88 -3.92 12.98
CA ILE A 61 21.77 -4.56 11.64
C ILE A 61 20.71 -3.92 10.70
N THR A 62 19.91 -2.93 11.10
CA THR A 62 18.78 -2.47 10.24
C THR A 62 18.84 -1.04 9.70
N THR A 63 19.85 -0.22 10.01
CA THR A 63 19.88 1.18 9.56
C THR A 63 20.80 1.47 8.37
N ASP A 64 21.71 0.54 8.03
CA ASP A 64 22.81 0.83 7.10
C ASP A 64 22.44 0.72 5.60
N ASN A 65 21.20 0.33 5.27
CA ASN A 65 20.72 0.17 3.89
C ASN A 65 19.53 1.07 3.50
N VAL A 66 19.15 2.02 4.36
CA VAL A 66 18.04 2.94 4.07
C VAL A 66 18.58 4.15 3.32
N ASP A 67 18.37 4.20 2.01
CA ASP A 67 18.74 5.37 1.20
C ASP A 67 17.82 6.56 1.52
N ALA A 68 18.24 7.38 2.49
CA ALA A 68 17.54 8.59 2.88
C ALA A 68 17.45 9.64 1.76
N ARG A 69 18.19 9.50 0.64
CA ARG A 69 18.08 10.38 -0.53
C ARG A 69 16.91 10.00 -1.42
N ASN A 70 16.46 8.74 -1.37
CA ASN A 70 15.29 8.30 -2.10
C ASN A 70 14.00 8.88 -1.47
N ARG A 71 13.26 9.65 -2.27
CA ARG A 71 12.00 10.28 -1.88
C ARG A 71 10.97 9.26 -1.42
N ASN A 72 10.84 8.13 -2.11
CA ASN A 72 9.85 7.11 -1.77
C ASN A 72 10.16 6.46 -0.42
N ILE A 73 11.44 6.17 -0.17
CA ILE A 73 11.89 5.63 1.12
C ILE A 73 11.56 6.61 2.25
N ARG A 74 11.85 7.92 2.08
CA ARG A 74 11.48 8.94 3.07
C ARG A 74 9.97 9.01 3.28
N MET A 75 9.16 9.01 2.23
CA MET A 75 7.71 9.05 2.35
C MET A 75 7.17 7.80 3.09
N LEU A 76 7.66 6.61 2.77
CA LEU A 76 7.26 5.37 3.42
C LEU A 76 7.60 5.36 4.91
N LEU A 77 8.82 5.72 5.28
CA LEU A 77 9.23 5.86 6.68
C LEU A 77 8.38 6.89 7.42
N THR A 78 8.11 8.00 6.76
CA THR A 78 7.30 9.08 7.32
C THR A 78 5.86 8.63 7.56
N LEU A 79 5.24 7.93 6.61
CA LEU A 79 3.91 7.33 6.77
C LEU A 79 3.88 6.32 7.92
N SER A 80 4.89 5.46 8.03
CA SER A 80 5.01 4.51 9.13
C SER A 80 5.08 5.20 10.50
N ASN A 81 5.91 6.24 10.61
CA ASN A 81 6.06 7.01 11.84
C ASN A 81 4.80 7.81 12.18
N LEU A 82 4.11 8.33 11.16
CA LEU A 82 2.89 9.11 11.36
C LEU A 82 1.77 8.26 11.96
N LYS A 83 1.65 6.99 11.55
CA LYS A 83 0.71 6.06 12.21
C LYS A 83 1.00 5.91 13.70
N ALA A 84 2.26 5.71 14.10
CA ALA A 84 2.64 5.63 15.51
C ALA A 84 2.39 6.96 16.26
N LEU A 85 2.63 8.10 15.62
CA LEU A 85 2.29 9.41 16.18
C LEU A 85 0.80 9.55 16.43
N GLN A 86 -0.03 9.11 15.49
CA GLN A 86 -1.49 9.21 15.55
C GLN A 86 -2.11 8.30 16.62
N THR A 87 -1.62 7.06 16.74
CA THR A 87 -2.22 6.06 17.65
C THR A 87 -1.68 6.13 19.07
N ASP A 88 -0.40 6.46 19.24
CA ASP A 88 0.29 6.26 20.52
C ASP A 88 0.77 7.59 21.11
N PHE A 89 1.65 8.31 20.39
CA PHE A 89 2.37 9.44 20.98
C PHE A 89 1.51 10.69 21.17
N VAL A 90 0.66 11.04 20.20
CA VAL A 90 -0.19 12.24 20.31
C VAL A 90 -1.26 12.07 21.40
N PRO A 91 -1.99 10.94 21.51
CA PRO A 91 -2.88 10.70 22.63
C PRO A 91 -2.17 10.76 24.00
N GLN A 92 -0.95 10.21 24.10
CA GLN A 92 -0.15 10.32 25.33
C GLN A 92 0.26 11.76 25.64
N LEU A 93 0.70 12.55 24.65
CA LEU A 93 1.04 13.97 24.82
C LEU A 93 -0.17 14.78 25.31
N VAL A 94 -1.35 14.54 24.73
CA VAL A 94 -2.60 15.17 25.16
C VAL A 94 -2.92 14.78 26.60
N SER A 95 -2.91 13.49 26.93
CA SER A 95 -3.21 13.01 28.29
C SER A 95 -2.24 13.56 29.35
N ASN A 96 -0.95 13.64 29.02
CA ASN A 96 0.07 14.22 29.89
C ASN A 96 -0.17 15.72 30.12
N PHE A 97 -0.54 16.46 29.07
CA PHE A 97 -0.88 17.87 29.19
C PHE A 97 -2.13 18.07 30.06
N GLU A 98 -3.19 17.30 29.80
CA GLU A 98 -4.45 17.39 30.55
C GLU A 98 -4.24 17.11 32.04
N THR A 99 -3.41 16.11 32.37
CA THR A 99 -3.05 15.76 33.74
C THR A 99 -2.21 16.84 34.41
N ALA A 100 -1.17 17.34 33.73
CA ALA A 100 -0.24 18.33 34.29
C ALA A 100 -0.91 19.68 34.60
N PHE A 101 -1.88 20.08 33.76
CA PHE A 101 -2.56 21.37 33.90
C PHE A 101 -3.98 21.28 34.46
N SER A 102 -4.53 20.07 34.65
CA SER A 102 -5.93 19.84 35.05
C SER A 102 -6.93 20.53 34.11
N VAL A 103 -6.67 20.48 32.80
CA VAL A 103 -7.48 21.09 31.72
C VAL A 103 -7.87 20.01 30.71
N LYS A 104 -8.94 20.21 29.96
CA LYS A 104 -9.32 19.35 28.81
C LYS A 104 -8.93 20.01 27.49
N LEU A 105 -8.36 19.24 26.57
CA LEU A 105 -7.92 19.67 25.24
C LEU A 105 -8.68 18.94 24.12
N THR A 106 -9.95 18.58 24.36
CA THR A 106 -10.73 17.76 23.42
C THR A 106 -10.76 18.34 22.01
N ASP A 107 -10.99 19.65 21.87
CA ASP A 107 -11.10 20.32 20.57
C ASP A 107 -9.76 20.39 19.83
N GLU A 108 -8.67 20.70 20.55
CA GLU A 108 -7.32 20.70 20.00
C GLU A 108 -6.85 19.31 19.62
N ALA A 109 -7.14 18.31 20.46
CA ALA A 109 -6.78 16.93 20.19
C ALA A 109 -7.47 16.41 18.94
N ASN A 110 -8.74 16.79 18.73
CA ASN A 110 -9.47 16.50 17.49
C ASN A 110 -8.83 17.22 16.30
N THR A 111 -8.55 18.52 16.44
CA THR A 111 -7.89 19.30 15.38
C THR A 111 -6.52 18.71 14.98
N ILE A 112 -5.69 18.31 15.96
CA ILE A 112 -4.39 17.67 15.71
C ILE A 112 -4.58 16.33 14.99
N ARG A 113 -5.56 15.53 15.41
CA ARG A 113 -5.87 14.24 14.76
C ARG A 113 -6.33 14.43 13.31
N ASP A 114 -7.14 15.44 13.04
CA ASP A 114 -7.62 15.76 11.69
C ASP A 114 -6.48 16.22 10.79
N VAL A 115 -5.58 17.08 11.30
CA VAL A 115 -4.38 17.50 10.57
C VAL A 115 -3.47 16.31 10.28
N LEU A 116 -3.26 15.42 11.25
CA LEU A 116 -2.50 14.17 11.04
C LEU A 116 -3.12 13.30 9.95
N GLY A 117 -4.44 13.13 9.97
CA GLY A 117 -5.16 12.39 8.92
C GLY A 117 -4.97 13.00 7.54
N GLN A 118 -5.11 14.33 7.42
CA GLN A 118 -4.89 15.03 6.14
C GLN A 118 -3.45 14.89 5.63
N ILE A 119 -2.48 14.91 6.54
CA ILE A 119 -1.07 14.71 6.19
C ILE A 119 -0.83 13.27 5.72
N ASP A 120 -1.36 12.28 6.44
CA ASP A 120 -1.29 10.87 6.08
C ASP A 120 -1.84 10.64 4.68
N ASP A 121 -3.06 11.14 4.41
CA ASP A 121 -3.72 11.03 3.11
C ASP A 121 -2.90 11.68 2.00
N ARG A 122 -2.38 12.88 2.25
CA ARG A 122 -1.53 13.60 1.28
C ARG A 122 -0.27 12.82 0.95
N LEU A 123 0.47 12.35 1.96
CA LEU A 123 1.70 11.58 1.76
C LEU A 123 1.42 10.24 1.07
N PHE A 124 0.34 9.57 1.47
CA PHE A 124 -0.10 8.32 0.86
C PHE A 124 -0.42 8.49 -0.62
N GLN A 125 -1.16 9.54 -0.98
CA GLN A 125 -1.44 9.89 -2.38
C GLN A 125 -0.15 10.28 -3.13
N SER A 126 0.73 11.06 -2.50
CA SER A 126 2.00 11.49 -3.08
C SER A 126 2.94 10.33 -3.43
N TYR A 127 2.85 9.23 -2.68
CA TYR A 127 3.55 7.97 -2.95
C TYR A 127 2.82 7.10 -3.98
N THR A 128 1.50 6.95 -3.89
CA THR A 128 0.74 6.00 -4.72
C THR A 128 0.34 6.54 -6.09
N ASN A 129 0.15 7.85 -6.25
CA ASN A 129 -0.31 8.47 -7.50
C ASN A 129 0.63 8.22 -8.69
N PRO A 130 1.97 8.33 -8.58
CA PRO A 130 2.87 8.03 -9.69
C PRO A 130 2.73 6.59 -10.18
N THR A 131 2.70 5.63 -9.26
CA THR A 131 2.50 4.22 -9.59
C THR A 131 1.12 3.98 -10.20
N SER A 132 0.07 4.59 -9.65
CA SER A 132 -1.28 4.50 -10.21
C SER A 132 -1.36 5.05 -11.63
N ALA A 133 -0.67 6.15 -11.94
CA ALA A 133 -0.62 6.74 -13.27
C ALA A 133 0.10 5.83 -14.26
N THR A 134 1.24 5.24 -13.86
CA THR A 134 1.96 4.23 -14.66
C THR A 134 1.10 3.01 -14.94
N LEU A 135 0.45 2.45 -13.92
CA LEU A 135 -0.46 1.31 -14.08
C LEU A 135 -1.62 1.65 -15.02
N HIS A 136 -2.17 2.86 -14.91
CA HIS A 136 -3.24 3.33 -15.80
C HIS A 136 -2.77 3.39 -17.26
N SER A 137 -1.64 4.02 -17.55
CA SER A 137 -1.07 4.11 -18.91
C SER A 137 -0.76 2.72 -19.48
N VAL A 138 -0.09 1.85 -18.73
CA VAL A 138 0.23 0.48 -19.16
C VAL A 138 -1.03 -0.32 -19.51
N ILE A 139 -2.06 -0.25 -18.66
CA ILE A 139 -3.32 -0.97 -18.89
C ILE A 139 -4.08 -0.38 -20.09
N GLN A 140 -4.17 0.95 -20.16
CA GLN A 140 -4.87 1.64 -21.23
C GLN A 140 -4.21 1.37 -22.59
N GLU A 141 -2.90 1.52 -22.69
CA GLU A 141 -2.12 1.23 -23.91
C GLU A 141 -2.22 -0.25 -24.28
N GLY A 142 -2.06 -1.15 -23.30
CA GLY A 142 -2.14 -2.59 -23.52
C GLY A 142 -3.49 -3.07 -24.04
N ILE A 143 -4.59 -2.53 -23.51
CA ILE A 143 -5.94 -2.90 -23.96
C ILE A 143 -6.33 -2.18 -25.24
N THR A 144 -5.88 -0.94 -25.48
CA THR A 144 -6.22 -0.20 -26.72
C THR A 144 -5.35 -0.57 -27.92
N ALA A 145 -4.25 -1.31 -27.70
CA ALA A 145 -3.37 -1.76 -28.76
C ALA A 145 -4.08 -2.57 -29.86
N ALA A 146 -3.63 -2.39 -31.10
CA ALA A 146 -4.25 -3.03 -32.27
C ALA A 146 -4.08 -4.57 -32.26
N ASP A 147 -2.98 -5.06 -31.68
CA ASP A 147 -2.60 -6.47 -31.53
C ASP A 147 -3.14 -7.11 -30.23
N TRP A 148 -3.93 -6.38 -29.44
CA TRP A 148 -4.52 -6.92 -28.22
C TRP A 148 -5.49 -8.07 -28.53
N VAL A 149 -6.24 -8.04 -29.64
CA VAL A 149 -7.13 -9.14 -30.00
C VAL A 149 -6.30 -10.35 -30.43
N PRO A 150 -6.43 -11.53 -29.80
CA PRO A 150 -5.72 -12.72 -30.22
C PRO A 150 -6.11 -13.11 -31.65
N THR A 151 -5.12 -13.45 -32.47
CA THR A 151 -5.34 -14.02 -33.81
C THR A 151 -5.77 -15.49 -33.74
N THR A 152 -5.48 -16.16 -32.62
CA THR A 152 -5.92 -17.52 -32.34
C THR A 152 -7.36 -17.56 -31.87
N SER A 153 -8.07 -18.65 -32.16
CA SER A 153 -9.44 -18.85 -31.68
C SER A 153 -9.54 -18.91 -30.16
N ARG A 154 -8.46 -19.34 -29.49
CA ARG A 154 -8.36 -19.47 -28.03
C ARG A 154 -7.06 -18.84 -27.51
N PRO A 155 -7.13 -17.96 -26.50
CA PRO A 155 -5.95 -17.42 -25.85
C PRO A 155 -5.35 -18.42 -24.86
N GLU A 156 -4.04 -18.65 -24.96
CA GLU A 156 -3.29 -19.55 -24.06
C GLU A 156 -2.48 -18.79 -22.99
N GLN A 157 -2.28 -17.49 -23.21
CA GLN A 157 -1.47 -16.63 -22.35
C GLN A 157 -2.20 -15.31 -22.07
N VAL A 158 -1.90 -14.72 -20.91
CA VAL A 158 -2.28 -13.33 -20.64
C VAL A 158 -1.42 -12.37 -21.45
N LYS A 159 -1.95 -11.18 -21.72
CA LYS A 159 -1.24 -10.18 -22.53
C LYS A 159 -0.06 -9.56 -21.77
N PRO A 160 0.97 -9.05 -22.47
CA PRO A 160 2.18 -8.48 -21.85
C PRO A 160 1.92 -7.38 -20.82
N TYR A 161 0.86 -6.58 -20.99
CA TYR A 161 0.50 -5.52 -20.05
C TYR A 161 0.12 -6.09 -18.67
N VAL A 162 -0.47 -7.30 -18.61
CA VAL A 162 -0.83 -7.97 -17.35
C VAL A 162 0.41 -8.30 -16.55
N TYR A 163 1.44 -8.87 -17.20
CA TYR A 163 2.71 -9.15 -16.55
C TYR A 163 3.40 -7.88 -16.07
N THR A 164 3.41 -6.83 -16.90
CA THR A 164 3.99 -5.52 -16.55
C THR A 164 3.28 -4.89 -15.34
N THR A 165 1.95 -4.98 -15.31
CA THR A 165 1.11 -4.53 -14.19
C THR A 165 1.46 -5.29 -12.91
N MET A 166 1.57 -6.62 -12.98
CA MET A 166 1.88 -7.45 -11.82
C MET A 166 3.31 -7.25 -11.32
N LEU A 167 4.29 -7.17 -12.22
CA LEU A 167 5.67 -6.85 -11.85
C LEU A 167 5.79 -5.48 -11.19
N THR A 168 5.04 -4.48 -11.67
CA THR A 168 5.00 -3.16 -11.01
C THR A 168 4.52 -3.27 -9.56
N LEU A 169 3.51 -4.09 -9.28
CA LEU A 169 3.09 -4.35 -7.89
C LEU A 169 4.14 -5.12 -7.08
N VAL A 170 4.91 -6.03 -7.69
CA VAL A 170 6.00 -6.75 -7.02
C VAL A 170 7.11 -5.77 -6.61
N LEU A 171 7.42 -4.78 -7.46
CA LEU A 171 8.37 -3.72 -7.15
C LEU A 171 7.89 -2.89 -5.96
N VAL A 172 6.62 -2.46 -5.95
CA VAL A 172 6.02 -1.75 -4.80
C VAL A 172 6.06 -2.59 -3.53
N HIS A 173 5.71 -3.87 -3.63
CA HIS A 173 5.77 -4.79 -2.50
C HIS A 173 7.20 -4.86 -1.94
N THR A 174 8.18 -5.06 -2.81
CA THR A 174 9.60 -5.12 -2.44
C THR A 174 10.04 -3.82 -1.78
N GLU A 175 9.76 -2.68 -2.40
CA GLU A 175 10.13 -1.35 -1.89
C GLU A 175 9.60 -1.11 -0.47
N ILE A 176 8.33 -1.45 -0.21
CA ILE A 176 7.74 -1.27 1.12
C ILE A 176 8.32 -2.26 2.13
N THR A 177 8.46 -3.54 1.75
CA THR A 177 8.94 -4.58 2.68
C THR A 177 10.42 -4.48 3.00
N THR A 178 11.24 -3.93 2.10
CA THR A 178 12.65 -3.62 2.37
C THR A 178 12.82 -2.35 3.19
N THR A 179 11.96 -1.34 2.99
CA THR A 179 12.06 -0.06 3.71
C THR A 179 11.50 -0.17 5.13
N ILE A 180 10.41 -0.89 5.32
CA ILE A 180 9.73 -1.07 6.61
C ILE A 180 9.61 -2.57 6.87
N PRO A 181 10.71 -3.22 7.28
CA PRO A 181 10.67 -4.63 7.63
C PRO A 181 9.78 -4.83 8.86
N VAL A 182 8.90 -5.83 8.81
CA VAL A 182 8.09 -6.20 9.97
C VAL A 182 9.02 -6.76 11.03
N GLN A 183 9.20 -6.05 12.15
CA GLN A 183 10.02 -6.54 13.26
C GLN A 183 9.39 -7.81 13.87
N PRO A 184 10.10 -8.95 13.87
CA PRO A 184 9.72 -10.09 14.69
C PRO A 184 10.09 -9.79 16.15
N GLY A 185 9.14 -9.27 16.94
CA GLY A 185 9.27 -9.32 18.41
C GLY A 185 8.75 -8.16 19.26
N THR A 186 8.21 -7.07 18.71
CA THR A 186 7.85 -5.87 19.52
C THR A 186 6.36 -5.69 19.83
N SER A 187 5.48 -6.60 19.42
CA SER A 187 4.09 -6.59 19.91
C SER A 187 4.00 -7.33 21.25
N LEU A 188 3.65 -6.62 22.32
CA LEU A 188 3.09 -7.20 23.54
C LEU A 188 2.03 -8.27 23.18
N PRO A 189 1.86 -9.33 23.99
CA PRO A 189 0.88 -10.38 23.72
C PRO A 189 -0.55 -9.86 23.99
N SER A 190 -1.13 -9.14 23.03
CA SER A 190 -2.56 -8.84 23.00
C SER A 190 -3.27 -9.84 22.10
N THR A 191 -3.82 -10.86 22.77
CA THR A 191 -5.06 -11.59 22.44
C THR A 191 -5.42 -11.80 20.96
N SER A 192 -5.15 -13.03 20.51
CA SER A 192 -6.01 -13.80 19.60
C SER A 192 -6.51 -13.10 18.33
N SER A 193 -5.66 -12.97 17.33
CA SER A 193 -6.06 -13.27 15.96
C SER A 193 -4.84 -13.69 15.13
N SER A 194 -5.00 -14.78 14.38
CA SER A 194 -3.99 -15.46 13.58
C SER A 194 -3.66 -14.73 12.27
N SER A 195 -3.52 -13.40 12.30
CA SER A 195 -2.98 -12.61 11.20
C SER A 195 -1.45 -12.57 11.33
N ALA A 196 -0.78 -13.53 10.70
CA ALA A 196 0.66 -13.50 10.51
C ALA A 196 1.08 -12.13 9.94
N GLN A 197 1.71 -11.30 10.78
CA GLN A 197 2.61 -10.19 10.44
C GLN A 197 2.41 -9.57 9.05
N ALA A 198 1.24 -8.98 8.79
CA ALA A 198 1.02 -8.18 7.58
C ALA A 198 1.39 -6.73 7.90
N ASN A 199 2.34 -6.16 7.16
CA ASN A 199 2.63 -4.72 7.25
C ASN A 199 1.33 -3.95 6.89
N PRO A 200 0.76 -3.15 7.82
CA PRO A 200 -0.52 -2.49 7.60
C PRO A 200 -0.44 -1.46 6.46
N LEU A 201 0.71 -0.78 6.31
CA LEU A 201 0.94 0.15 5.21
C LEU A 201 0.99 -0.59 3.87
N LEU A 202 1.70 -1.71 3.79
CA LEU A 202 1.73 -2.56 2.59
C LEU A 202 0.32 -2.99 2.18
N THR A 203 -0.46 -3.46 3.14
CA THR A 203 -1.83 -3.92 2.89
C THR A 203 -2.70 -2.78 2.37
N SER A 204 -2.60 -1.59 2.97
CA SER A 204 -3.31 -0.39 2.53
C SER A 204 -2.91 0.04 1.12
N VAL A 205 -1.60 0.11 0.83
CA VAL A 205 -1.10 0.48 -0.50
C VAL A 205 -1.54 -0.52 -1.57
N LEU A 206 -1.33 -1.82 -1.37
CA LEU A 206 -1.67 -2.83 -2.39
C LEU A 206 -3.17 -2.88 -2.64
N THR A 207 -3.98 -2.75 -1.59
CA THR A 207 -5.44 -2.68 -1.72
C THR A 207 -5.87 -1.48 -2.54
N TYR A 208 -5.31 -0.30 -2.26
CA TYR A 208 -5.58 0.91 -3.04
C TYR A 208 -5.18 0.74 -4.51
N LEU A 209 -3.99 0.20 -4.78
CA LEU A 209 -3.51 -0.01 -6.14
C LEU A 209 -4.34 -1.04 -6.91
N VAL A 210 -4.84 -2.10 -6.25
CA VAL A 210 -5.76 -3.08 -6.85
C VAL A 210 -7.09 -2.43 -7.23
N THR A 211 -7.62 -1.53 -6.40
CA THR A 211 -8.81 -0.74 -6.76
C THR A 211 -8.51 0.10 -8.01
N LYS A 212 -7.38 0.81 -8.07
CA LYS A 212 -7.00 1.63 -9.23
C LYS A 212 -6.76 0.82 -10.52
N ILE A 213 -6.21 -0.39 -10.40
CA ILE A 213 -6.08 -1.33 -11.52
C ILE A 213 -7.47 -1.75 -12.01
N SER A 214 -8.38 -2.12 -11.11
CA SER A 214 -9.76 -2.50 -11.46
C SER A 214 -10.49 -1.35 -12.16
N THR A 215 -10.35 -0.11 -11.68
CA THR A 215 -10.91 1.08 -12.35
C THR A 215 -10.30 1.28 -13.73
N SER A 216 -8.97 1.17 -13.86
CA SER A 216 -8.27 1.35 -15.14
C SER A 216 -8.65 0.28 -16.16
N LEU A 217 -8.80 -0.98 -15.73
CA LEU A 217 -9.31 -2.07 -16.56
C LEU A 217 -10.73 -1.75 -17.06
N LEU A 218 -11.62 -1.31 -16.16
CA LEU A 218 -12.99 -0.94 -16.54
C LEU A 218 -13.00 0.18 -17.59
N THR A 219 -12.26 1.27 -17.36
CA THR A 219 -12.18 2.40 -18.31
C THR A 219 -11.59 1.96 -19.65
N ALA A 220 -10.55 1.14 -19.65
CA ALA A 220 -9.92 0.63 -20.85
C ALA A 220 -10.85 -0.33 -21.62
N PHE A 221 -11.61 -1.18 -20.94
CA PHE A 221 -12.60 -2.03 -21.60
C PHE A 221 -13.81 -1.24 -22.11
N GLN A 222 -14.16 -0.11 -21.48
CA GLN A 222 -15.19 0.81 -21.97
C GLN A 222 -14.79 1.56 -23.24
N SER A 223 -13.50 1.70 -23.55
CA SER A 223 -13.08 2.41 -24.77
C SER A 223 -13.27 1.59 -26.05
N ARG A 224 -13.38 0.25 -25.96
CA ARG A 224 -13.58 -0.61 -27.13
C ARG A 224 -15.06 -0.73 -27.50
N PRO A 225 -15.45 -0.58 -28.78
CA PRO A 225 -16.86 -0.55 -29.17
C PRO A 225 -17.57 -1.91 -29.07
N LYS A 226 -16.87 -3.01 -29.43
CA LYS A 226 -17.42 -4.38 -29.46
C LYS A 226 -16.34 -5.41 -29.16
N TYR A 227 -16.75 -6.55 -28.60
CA TYR A 227 -15.88 -7.70 -28.36
C TYR A 227 -16.26 -8.90 -29.23
N THR A 228 -15.28 -9.44 -29.95
CA THR A 228 -15.38 -10.76 -30.59
C THR A 228 -15.17 -11.87 -29.55
N LEU A 229 -15.49 -13.12 -29.87
CA LEU A 229 -15.29 -14.24 -28.93
C LEU A 229 -13.83 -14.36 -28.41
N PRO A 230 -12.78 -14.34 -29.27
CA PRO A 230 -11.40 -14.39 -28.79
C PRO A 230 -11.02 -13.18 -27.93
N ALA A 231 -11.54 -11.99 -28.25
CA ALA A 231 -11.32 -10.78 -27.48
C ALA A 231 -11.98 -10.86 -26.10
N LEU A 232 -13.21 -11.38 -26.02
CA LEU A 232 -13.91 -11.58 -24.76
C LEU A 232 -13.18 -12.61 -23.89
N MET A 233 -12.76 -13.74 -24.47
CA MET A 233 -11.98 -14.75 -23.75
C MET A 233 -10.66 -14.18 -23.22
N GLN A 234 -9.96 -13.34 -24.00
CA GLN A 234 -8.74 -12.67 -23.54
C GLN A 234 -9.02 -11.71 -22.38
N ALA A 235 -10.04 -10.85 -22.49
CA ALA A 235 -10.40 -9.91 -21.43
C ALA A 235 -10.76 -10.64 -20.13
N THR A 236 -11.52 -11.74 -20.22
CA THR A 236 -11.86 -12.58 -19.07
C THR A 236 -10.61 -13.24 -18.50
N LEU A 237 -9.73 -13.80 -19.33
CA LEU A 237 -8.48 -14.43 -18.87
C LEU A 237 -7.57 -13.43 -18.14
N ASP A 238 -7.37 -12.25 -18.71
CA ASP A 238 -6.52 -11.19 -18.15
C ASP A 238 -7.09 -10.68 -16.81
N THR A 239 -8.39 -10.44 -16.74
CA THR A 239 -9.08 -9.97 -15.52
C THR A 239 -9.03 -11.02 -14.41
N GLU A 240 -9.32 -12.28 -14.74
CA GLU A 240 -9.26 -13.39 -13.79
C GLU A 240 -7.85 -13.64 -13.26
N PHE A 241 -6.84 -13.51 -14.11
CA PHE A 241 -5.45 -13.68 -13.69
C PHE A 241 -5.04 -12.64 -12.64
N ILE A 242 -5.37 -11.36 -12.87
CA ILE A 242 -5.10 -10.28 -11.91
C ILE A 242 -5.90 -10.51 -10.63
N ALA A 243 -7.21 -10.76 -10.73
CA ALA A 243 -8.10 -10.93 -9.59
C ALA A 243 -7.67 -12.10 -8.69
N GLN A 244 -7.30 -13.25 -9.28
CA GLN A 244 -6.87 -14.42 -8.51
C GLN A 244 -5.46 -14.28 -7.93
N THR A 245 -4.57 -13.57 -8.61
CA THR A 245 -3.21 -13.31 -8.12
C THR A 245 -3.23 -12.34 -6.93
N MET A 246 -4.10 -11.34 -6.99
CA MET A 246 -4.24 -10.29 -5.97
C MET A 246 -5.35 -10.54 -4.95
N ALA A 247 -5.94 -11.74 -4.91
CA ALA A 247 -7.15 -12.05 -4.14
C ALA A 247 -7.09 -11.65 -2.64
N GLN A 248 -5.90 -11.62 -2.03
CA GLN A 248 -5.70 -11.20 -0.64
C GLN A 248 -5.91 -9.69 -0.41
N TYR A 249 -5.75 -8.88 -1.46
CA TYR A 249 -5.79 -7.42 -1.40
C TYR A 249 -7.02 -6.83 -2.11
N VAL A 250 -7.98 -7.69 -2.50
CA VAL A 250 -9.24 -7.24 -3.11
C VAL A 250 -10.20 -6.81 -2.00
N THR A 251 -10.60 -5.52 -2.01
CA THR A 251 -11.69 -4.99 -1.18
C THR A 251 -13.06 -5.24 -1.79
N GLU A 252 -14.10 -5.00 -0.99
CA GLU A 252 -15.48 -4.97 -1.46
C GLU A 252 -15.68 -3.95 -2.61
N GLU A 253 -15.07 -2.76 -2.50
CA GLU A 253 -15.08 -1.76 -3.56
C GLU A 253 -14.43 -2.30 -4.86
N ALA A 254 -13.22 -2.87 -4.76
CA ALA A 254 -12.55 -3.45 -5.91
C ALA A 254 -13.36 -4.61 -6.53
N SER A 255 -13.99 -5.45 -5.71
CA SER A 255 -14.87 -6.54 -6.14
C SER A 255 -16.12 -6.03 -6.87
N SER A 256 -16.70 -4.92 -6.40
CA SER A 256 -17.82 -4.25 -7.08
C SER A 256 -17.40 -3.73 -8.46
N ILE A 257 -16.25 -3.07 -8.57
CA ILE A 257 -15.71 -2.60 -9.85
C ILE A 257 -15.39 -3.77 -10.78
N GLN A 258 -14.80 -4.85 -10.27
CA GLN A 258 -14.54 -6.07 -11.04
C GLN A 258 -15.85 -6.68 -11.58
N SER A 259 -16.91 -6.68 -10.77
CA SER A 259 -18.24 -7.11 -11.21
C SER A 259 -18.77 -6.26 -12.37
N GLN A 260 -18.55 -4.93 -12.32
CA GLN A 260 -18.91 -4.02 -13.40
C GLN A 260 -18.11 -4.27 -14.69
N ILE A 261 -16.86 -4.75 -14.60
CA ILE A 261 -16.08 -5.16 -15.79
C ILE A 261 -16.81 -6.26 -16.54
N TYR A 262 -17.26 -7.32 -15.83
CA TYR A 262 -17.99 -8.42 -16.49
C TYR A 262 -19.30 -7.94 -17.11
N LEU A 263 -20.05 -7.06 -16.43
CA LEU A 263 -21.28 -6.48 -16.99
C LEU A 263 -21.01 -5.66 -18.26
N GLU A 264 -19.92 -4.90 -18.30
CA GLU A 264 -19.57 -4.08 -19.45
C GLU A 264 -19.06 -4.91 -20.63
N LEU A 265 -18.26 -5.95 -20.36
CA LEU A 265 -17.86 -6.94 -21.36
C LEU A 265 -19.07 -7.66 -21.95
N ASP A 266 -20.02 -8.04 -21.09
CA ASP A 266 -21.28 -8.67 -21.49
C ASP A 266 -22.08 -7.72 -22.40
N ARG A 267 -22.35 -6.49 -21.97
CA ARG A 267 -23.11 -5.48 -22.71
C ARG A 267 -22.59 -5.22 -24.13
N ARG A 268 -21.28 -5.33 -24.34
CA ARG A 268 -20.60 -5.07 -25.62
C ARG A 268 -20.33 -6.31 -26.47
N THR A 269 -20.93 -7.45 -26.09
CA THR A 269 -20.81 -8.72 -26.80
C THR A 269 -22.17 -9.20 -27.36
N ASN A 270 -22.15 -10.02 -28.41
CA ASN A 270 -23.33 -10.66 -28.99
C ASN A 270 -23.76 -11.91 -28.20
N ASN A 271 -25.05 -12.30 -28.26
CA ASN A 271 -25.58 -13.47 -27.55
C ASN A 271 -24.86 -14.78 -27.93
N GLU A 272 -24.50 -14.95 -29.21
CA GLU A 272 -23.76 -16.13 -29.69
C GLU A 272 -22.39 -16.29 -29.04
N ALA A 273 -21.65 -15.18 -28.87
CA ALA A 273 -20.34 -15.21 -28.23
C ALA A 273 -20.44 -15.47 -26.72
N ARG A 274 -21.54 -15.07 -26.06
CA ARG A 274 -21.81 -15.44 -24.66
C ARG A 274 -21.99 -16.94 -24.48
N THR A 275 -22.83 -17.56 -25.31
CA THR A 275 -23.10 -19.01 -25.23
C THR A 275 -21.83 -19.81 -25.48
N LYS A 276 -21.00 -19.38 -26.45
CA LYS A 276 -19.70 -20.00 -26.72
C LYS A 276 -18.70 -19.80 -25.59
N LEU A 277 -18.67 -18.62 -24.95
CA LEU A 277 -17.83 -18.39 -23.78
C LEU A 277 -18.16 -19.38 -22.65
N GLN A 278 -19.43 -19.61 -22.35
CA GLN A 278 -19.84 -20.56 -21.30
C GLN A 278 -19.31 -21.98 -21.54
N ALA A 279 -19.25 -22.42 -22.79
CA ALA A 279 -18.67 -23.72 -23.15
C ALA A 279 -17.14 -23.76 -22.94
N GLU A 280 -16.45 -22.63 -23.16
CA GLU A 280 -14.99 -22.52 -23.04
C GLU A 280 -14.48 -22.21 -21.61
N LEU A 281 -15.36 -21.78 -20.68
CA LEU A 281 -14.97 -21.42 -19.31
C LEU A 281 -14.26 -22.57 -18.57
N GLY A 282 -14.65 -23.83 -18.82
CA GLY A 282 -14.01 -25.00 -18.21
C GLY A 282 -12.52 -25.10 -18.57
N GLU A 283 -12.21 -24.96 -19.85
CA GLU A 283 -10.84 -24.98 -20.37
C GLU A 283 -10.04 -23.75 -19.95
N MET A 284 -10.67 -22.57 -19.96
CA MET A 284 -10.03 -21.33 -19.49
C MET A 284 -9.58 -21.43 -18.03
N ARG A 285 -10.34 -22.10 -17.17
CA ARG A 285 -9.92 -22.37 -15.78
C ARG A 285 -8.67 -23.25 -15.72
N GLY A 286 -8.57 -24.23 -16.62
CA GLY A 286 -7.36 -25.06 -16.77
C GLY A 286 -6.14 -24.25 -17.20
N ILE A 287 -6.29 -23.37 -18.19
CA ILE A 287 -5.23 -22.46 -18.67
C ILE A 287 -4.80 -21.53 -17.53
N LEU A 288 -5.75 -20.91 -16.83
CA LEU A 288 -5.48 -20.00 -15.74
C LEU A 288 -4.73 -20.66 -14.59
N LYS A 289 -5.11 -21.90 -14.24
CA LYS A 289 -4.39 -22.70 -13.25
C LYS A 289 -2.94 -22.94 -13.66
N ARG A 290 -2.72 -23.33 -14.93
CA ARG A 290 -1.37 -23.56 -15.47
C ARG A 290 -0.52 -22.28 -15.49
N LEU A 291 -1.11 -21.15 -15.90
CA LEU A 291 -0.43 -19.85 -15.90
C LEU A 291 0.01 -19.46 -14.48
N ARG A 292 -0.88 -19.59 -13.49
CA ARG A 292 -0.56 -19.32 -12.09
C ARG A 292 0.46 -20.28 -11.47
N GLU A 293 0.52 -21.52 -11.96
CA GLU A 293 1.54 -22.49 -11.54
C GLU A 293 2.91 -22.12 -12.13
N HIS A 294 2.96 -21.69 -13.38
CA HIS A 294 4.18 -21.25 -14.05
C HIS A 294 4.75 -19.97 -13.43
N THR A 295 3.90 -18.99 -13.12
CA THR A 295 4.30 -17.70 -12.51
C THR A 295 4.33 -17.73 -10.98
N LYS A 296 4.22 -18.92 -10.38
CA LYS A 296 4.13 -19.10 -8.92
C LYS A 296 5.32 -18.51 -8.18
N GLY A 297 6.52 -18.58 -8.75
CA GLY A 297 7.74 -18.02 -8.15
C GLY A 297 7.76 -16.49 -8.15
N GLU A 298 7.39 -15.90 -9.28
CA GLU A 298 7.44 -14.45 -9.52
C GLU A 298 6.42 -13.68 -8.66
N PHE A 299 5.24 -14.25 -8.46
CA PHE A 299 4.14 -13.63 -7.70
C PHE A 299 3.94 -14.25 -6.32
N ALA A 300 4.96 -14.94 -5.80
CA ALA A 300 4.90 -15.57 -4.47
C ALA A 300 4.66 -14.55 -3.34
N CYS A 301 5.11 -13.31 -3.51
CA CYS A 301 4.99 -12.24 -2.51
C CYS A 301 3.54 -11.87 -2.17
N PHE A 302 2.58 -12.09 -3.08
CA PHE A 302 1.17 -11.79 -2.82
C PHE A 302 0.41 -12.92 -2.12
N ARG A 303 1.08 -14.04 -1.83
CA ARG A 303 0.44 -15.18 -1.19
C ARG A 303 0.46 -15.02 0.33
N LYS A 304 -0.66 -15.38 0.94
CA LYS A 304 -0.74 -15.56 2.39
C LYS A 304 0.30 -16.58 2.84
N VAL A 305 1.24 -16.15 3.68
CA VAL A 305 2.15 -17.06 4.37
C VAL A 305 1.29 -17.98 5.24
N ARG A 306 1.20 -19.27 4.87
CA ARG A 306 0.59 -20.27 5.74
C ARG A 306 1.49 -20.38 6.97
N SER A 307 0.99 -19.94 8.12
CA SER A 307 1.62 -20.26 9.41
C SER A 307 1.76 -21.77 9.50
N GLY A 308 3.01 -22.25 9.48
CA GLY A 308 3.31 -23.68 9.50
C GLY A 308 2.80 -24.29 10.79
N VAL A 309 1.97 -25.32 10.65
CA VAL A 309 1.58 -26.22 11.73
C VAL A 309 2.85 -26.83 12.32
N LYS A 310 3.28 -26.34 13.49
CA LYS A 310 4.14 -27.11 14.40
C LYS A 310 3.24 -28.10 15.13
N GLY A 311 3.42 -29.38 14.86
CA GLY A 311 2.69 -30.45 15.50
C GLY A 311 3.20 -31.82 15.09
N THR A 312 4.51 -32.06 15.17
CA THR A 312 5.06 -33.42 15.17
C THR A 312 5.69 -33.64 16.54
N THR A 313 4.85 -33.94 17.52
CA THR A 313 5.28 -34.58 18.77
C THR A 313 5.54 -36.04 18.44
N HIS A 314 6.81 -36.39 18.25
CA HIS A 314 7.26 -37.76 18.44
C HIS A 314 7.43 -37.99 19.94
N THR A 315 6.62 -38.88 20.48
CA THR A 315 6.92 -39.70 21.68
C THR A 315 6.53 -41.12 21.33
#